data_AF-A0A534CK93-F1
#
_entry.id   AF-A0A534CK93-F1
#
_cell.length_a   1.000
_cell.length_b   1.000
_cell.length_c   1.000
_cell.angle_alpha   90.00
_cell.angle_beta   90.00
_cell.angle_gamma   90.00
#
_symmetry.space_group_name_H-M   'P 1'
#
loop_
_entity.id
_entity.type
_entity.pdbx_description
1 polymer ?
#
loop_
_entity_poly.entity_id
_entity_poly.type
_entity_poly.pdbx_seq_one_letter_code
_entity_poly.pdbx_strand_id
1 'polypeptide(L)' 'DQGMADKFLPQGQLLPELLERACAAAGQPLRLRRQVGYGHDYYFIATFVEDHLRFHMDALAAVAT' A
#
# COMPACT_ATOMS: atom_id res chain seq x y z
N ASP A 1 0.44 1.08 1.03
CA ASP A 1 -0.09 2.08 1.98
C ASP A 1 -0.95 3.08 1.24
N GLN A 2 -2.00 3.59 1.88
CA GLN A 2 -2.83 4.68 1.37
C GLN A 2 -2.84 5.82 2.38
N GLY A 3 -2.45 7.01 1.95
CA GLY A 3 -2.63 8.24 2.73
C GLY A 3 -4.11 8.59 2.84
N MET A 4 -4.61 8.87 4.06
CA MET A 4 -6.03 9.21 4.27
C MET A 4 -6.34 10.70 4.05
N ALA A 5 -5.32 11.55 3.95
CA ALA A 5 -5.44 12.96 3.54
C ALA A 5 -5.12 13.15 2.05
N ASP A 6 -5.03 12.06 1.29
CA ASP A 6 -4.81 12.08 -0.15
C ASP A 6 -6.01 12.70 -0.88
N LYS A 7 -5.77 13.82 -1.57
CA LYS A 7 -6.81 14.57 -2.30
C LYS A 7 -7.48 13.77 -3.43
N PHE A 8 -6.83 12.74 -3.94
CA PHE A 8 -7.34 11.92 -5.04
C PHE A 8 -8.22 10.76 -4.55
N LEU A 9 -8.15 10.42 -3.25
CA LEU A 9 -8.97 9.39 -2.63
C LEU A 9 -10.48 9.72 -2.70
N PRO A 10 -10.97 10.89 -2.23
CA PRO A 10 -12.40 11.22 -2.33
C PRO A 10 -12.86 11.51 -3.77
N GLN A 11 -11.92 11.72 -4.70
CA GLN A 11 -12.23 11.91 -6.12
C GLN A 11 -12.48 10.60 -6.86
N GLY A 12 -12.29 9.45 -6.20
CA GLY A 12 -12.50 8.14 -6.81
C GLY A 12 -11.42 7.76 -7.85
N GLN A 13 -10.22 8.35 -7.77
CA GLN A 13 -9.12 7.97 -8.67
C GLN A 13 -8.34 6.74 -8.18
N LEU A 14 -8.27 6.55 -6.85
CA LEU A 14 -7.41 5.54 -6.24
C LEU A 14 -8.13 4.21 -5.97
N LEU A 15 -9.38 4.31 -5.48
CA LEU A 15 -10.29 3.18 -5.29
C LEU A 15 -9.67 1.96 -4.56
N PRO A 16 -8.92 2.15 -3.45
CA PRO A 16 -8.23 1.06 -2.76
C PRO A 16 -9.16 -0.08 -2.30
N GLU A 17 -10.42 0.24 -1.98
CA GLU A 17 -11.44 -0.72 -1.58
C GLU A 17 -11.83 -1.69 -2.71
N LEU A 18 -11.63 -1.33 -3.97
CA LEU A 18 -11.82 -2.27 -5.09
C LEU A 18 -10.74 -3.33 -5.10
N LEU A 19 -9.49 -2.94 -4.85
CA LEU A 19 -8.37 -3.87 -4.72
C LEU A 19 -8.56 -4.80 -3.51
N GLU A 20 -8.97 -4.26 -2.35
CA GLU A 20 -9.29 -5.07 -1.17
C GLU A 20 -10.33 -6.14 -1.47
N ARG A 21 -11.44 -5.77 -2.13
CA ARG A 21 -12.49 -6.73 -2.52
C ARG A 21 -12.00 -7.76 -3.53
N ALA A 22 -11.22 -7.34 -4.53
CA ALA A 22 -10.68 -8.25 -5.53
C ALA A 22 -9.73 -9.28 -4.91
N CYS A 23 -8.81 -8.85 -4.03
CA CYS A 23 -7.91 -9.76 -3.33
C CYS A 23 -8.67 -10.74 -2.43
N ALA A 24 -9.69 -10.26 -1.69
CA ALA A 24 -10.53 -11.11 -0.87
C ALA A 24 -11.27 -12.17 -1.71
N ALA A 25 -11.83 -11.78 -2.86
CA ALA A 25 -12.51 -12.70 -3.77
C ALA A 25 -11.57 -13.75 -4.39
N ALA A 26 -10.32 -13.37 -4.66
CA ALA A 26 -9.31 -14.26 -5.24
C ALA A 26 -8.55 -15.11 -4.20
N GLY A 27 -8.75 -14.86 -2.89
CA GLY A 27 -7.93 -15.47 -1.84
C GLY A 27 -6.48 -14.99 -1.83
N GLN A 28 -6.18 -13.86 -2.48
CA GLN A 28 -4.84 -13.28 -2.51
C GLN A 28 -4.55 -12.54 -1.19
N PRO A 29 -3.49 -12.89 -0.45
CA PRO A 29 -3.12 -12.16 0.75
C PRO A 29 -2.79 -10.70 0.42
N LEU A 30 -3.48 -9.76 1.07
CA LEU A 30 -3.27 -8.32 0.92
C LEU A 30 -3.11 -7.68 2.30
N ARG A 31 -2.03 -6.91 2.47
CA ARG A 31 -1.85 -6.01 3.61
C ARG A 31 -1.96 -4.57 3.14
N LEU A 32 -3.17 -4.02 3.13
CA LEU A 32 -3.39 -2.61 2.82
C LEU A 32 -3.44 -1.77 4.11
N ARG A 33 -2.43 -0.93 4.33
CA ARG A 33 -2.35 -0.02 5.50
C ARG A 33 -2.91 1.36 5.17
N ARG A 34 -3.65 1.95 6.12
CA ARG A 34 -4.24 3.29 6.03
C ARG A 34 -3.45 4.25 6.92
N GLN A 35 -2.90 5.31 6.33
CA GLN A 35 -1.99 6.23 6.99
C GLN A 35 -2.68 7.59 7.21
N VAL A 36 -3.14 7.84 8.43
CA VAL A 36 -3.87 9.06 8.80
C VAL A 36 -2.96 10.29 8.69
N GLY A 37 -3.46 11.36 8.08
CA GLY A 37 -2.72 12.62 7.93
C GLY A 37 -1.76 12.69 6.73
N TYR A 38 -1.51 11.57 6.04
CA TYR A 38 -0.62 11.55 4.88
C TYR A 38 -1.36 11.78 3.56
N GLY A 39 -0.73 12.57 2.67
CA GLY A 39 -1.25 12.94 1.35
C GLY A 39 -0.68 12.10 0.20
N HIS A 40 -0.48 12.73 -0.96
CA HIS A 40 -0.01 12.11 -2.21
C HIS A 40 1.32 12.72 -2.68
N ASP A 41 2.30 12.73 -1.79
CA ASP A 41 3.60 13.34 -2.06
C ASP A 41 4.76 12.43 -1.63
N TYR A 42 5.98 12.86 -1.95
CA TYR A 42 7.17 12.12 -1.60
C TYR A 42 7.46 12.10 -0.10
N TYR A 43 6.89 13.00 0.72
CA TYR A 43 7.03 12.91 2.18
C TYR A 43 6.27 11.68 2.69
N PHE A 44 5.07 11.42 2.17
CA PHE A 44 4.34 10.19 2.46
C PHE A 44 5.14 8.95 2.04
N ILE A 45 5.64 8.93 0.81
CA ILE A 45 6.40 7.78 0.29
C ILE A 45 7.65 7.53 1.14
N ALA A 46 8.48 8.56 1.34
CA ALA A 46 9.73 8.45 2.08
C ALA A 46 9.53 8.01 3.54
N THR A 47 8.39 8.35 4.15
CA THR A 47 8.07 7.93 5.52
C THR A 47 7.92 6.41 5.66
N PHE A 48 7.36 5.74 4.64
CA PHE A 48 7.04 4.31 4.71
C PHE A 48 7.88 3.43 3.78
N VAL A 49 8.75 4.01 2.95
CA VAL A 49 9.53 3.26 1.95
C VAL A 49 10.44 2.20 2.58
N GLU A 50 10.98 2.43 3.78
CA GLU A 50 11.81 1.44 4.47
C GLU A 50 11.04 0.14 4.77
N ASP A 51 9.78 0.24 5.21
CA ASP A 51 8.93 -0.94 5.44
C ASP A 51 8.70 -1.74 4.16
N HIS A 52 8.54 -1.05 3.02
CA HIS A 52 8.37 -1.67 1.71
C HIS A 52 9.65 -2.36 1.26
N LEU A 53 10.81 -1.72 1.47
CA LEU A 53 12.11 -2.31 1.17
C LEU A 53 12.35 -3.58 1.98
N ARG A 54 12.03 -3.58 3.28
CA ARG A 54 12.13 -4.78 4.13
C ARG A 54 11.20 -5.89 3.67
N PHE A 55 9.93 -5.56 3.36
CA PHE A 55 8.99 -6.52 2.78
C PHE A 55 9.52 -7.17 1.49
N HIS A 56 10.07 -6.36 0.58
CA HIS A 56 10.63 -6.87 -0.67
C HIS A 56 11.92 -7.66 -0.46
N MET A 57 12.78 -7.24 0.48
CA MET A 57 13.98 -7.97 0.85
C MET A 57 13.63 -9.39 1.31
N ASP A 58 12.65 -9.54 2.21
CA ASP A 58 12.21 -10.84 2.71
C ASP A 58 11.71 -11.73 1.56
N ALA A 59 10.91 -11.18 0.65
CA ALA A 59 10.38 -11.91 -0.50
C ALA A 59 11.48 -12.30 -1.52
N LEU A 60 12.43 -11.41 -1.80
CA LEU A 60 13.51 -11.66 -2.75
C LEU A 60 14.55 -12.64 -2.17
N ALA A 61 14.83 -12.57 -0.88
CA ALA A 61 15.71 -13.52 -0.21
C ALA A 61 15.09 -14.92 -0.14
N ALA A 62 13.77 -15.03 0.02
CA ALA A 62 13.06 -16.31 0.05
C ALA A 62 13.10 -17.09 -1.27
N VAL A 63 13.40 -16.43 -2.39
CA VAL A 63 13.52 -17.07 -3.72
C VAL A 63 14.95 -17.57 -3.99
N ALA A 64 15.93 -17.20 -3.16
CA ALA A 64 17.36 -17.46 -3.39
C ALA A 64 17.87 -18.83 -2.88
N THR A 65 16.99 -19.83 -2.73
CA THR A 65 17.34 -21.22 -2.34
C THR A 65 16.67 -22.22 -3.26
#